data_AF-A0AA35YZB0-F1
#
_entry.id   AF-A0AA35YZB0-F1
#
_cell.length_a   1.000
_cell.length_b   1.000
_cell.length_c   1.000
_cell.angle_alpha   90.00
_cell.angle_beta   90.00
_cell.angle_gamma   90.00
#
_symmetry.space_group_name_H-M   'P 1'
#
loop_
_entity.id
_entity.type
_entity.pdbx_description
1 polymer ?
#
loop_
_entity_poly.entity_id
_entity_poly.type
_entity_poly.pdbx_seq_one_letter_code
_entity_poly.pdbx_strand_id
1 'polypeptide(L)'
;MKTNGTLPVIVKETIDLNDKEKQIFDRSHKVIAHFNLETKLCVVGGWVRDKLLGKECYDIDIALDNMLGREFCEKINKYLVSRSEETQGFDVIQSNPDKSKYLETARMSLFHV
;
A
#
# COMPACT_ATOMS: atom_id res chain seq x y z
N MET A 1 43.86 13.07 2.38
CA MET A 1 42.44 13.25 2.01
C MET A 1 41.90 11.88 1.61
N LYS A 2 41.13 11.20 2.48
CA LYS A 2 40.58 9.88 2.15
C LYS A 2 39.27 10.09 1.38
N THR A 3 39.25 9.79 0.10
CA THR A 3 38.02 9.72 -0.68
C THR A 3 37.32 8.42 -0.27
N ASN A 4 36.27 8.52 0.55
CA ASN A 4 35.36 7.41 0.78
C ASN A 4 34.62 7.15 -0.54
N GLY A 5 35.12 6.21 -1.33
CA GLY A 5 34.48 5.77 -2.56
C GLY A 5 33.20 5.03 -2.21
N THR A 6 32.06 5.70 -2.33
CA THR A 6 30.76 5.03 -2.30
C THR A 6 30.67 4.12 -3.51
N LEU A 7 30.49 2.82 -3.28
CA LEU A 7 30.22 1.87 -4.37
C LEU A 7 28.94 2.30 -5.12
N PRO A 8 28.89 2.13 -6.45
CA PRO A 8 27.69 2.46 -7.21
C PRO A 8 26.50 1.64 -6.69
N VAL A 9 25.38 2.33 -6.49
CA VAL A 9 24.12 1.69 -6.09
C VAL A 9 23.56 0.97 -7.31
N ILE A 10 23.44 -0.36 -7.22
CA ILE A 10 22.80 -1.17 -8.26
C ILE A 10 21.31 -1.19 -7.99
N VAL A 11 20.53 -0.79 -8.99
CA VAL A 11 19.07 -0.77 -8.97
C VAL A 11 18.56 -1.91 -9.84
N LYS A 12 17.55 -2.65 -9.37
CA LYS A 12 16.90 -3.70 -10.15
C LYS A 12 16.01 -3.07 -11.23
N GLU A 13 16.03 -3.68 -12.42
CA GLU A 13 15.15 -3.28 -13.54
C GLU A 13 13.68 -3.66 -13.30
N THR A 14 13.43 -4.66 -12.46
CA THR A 14 12.09 -5.19 -12.17
C THR A 14 11.82 -5.30 -10.67
N ILE A 15 10.55 -5.10 -10.30
CA ILE A 15 10.06 -5.34 -8.94
C ILE A 15 9.51 -6.76 -8.87
N ASP A 16 10.10 -7.58 -8.00
CA ASP A 16 9.63 -8.94 -7.73
C ASP A 16 8.76 -8.93 -6.47
N LEU A 17 7.55 -9.47 -6.63
CA LEU A 17 6.57 -9.59 -5.55
C LEU A 17 6.67 -10.96 -4.88
N ASN A 18 6.68 -10.96 -3.55
CA ASN A 18 6.46 -12.18 -2.78
C ASN A 18 4.96 -12.54 -2.77
N ASP A 19 4.63 -13.73 -2.25
CA ASP A 19 3.26 -14.25 -2.31
C ASP A 19 2.27 -13.43 -1.48
N LYS A 20 2.71 -12.78 -0.39
CA LYS A 20 1.86 -11.91 0.44
C LYS A 20 1.56 -10.59 -0.28
N GLU A 21 2.56 -10.00 -0.91
CA GLU A 21 2.40 -8.77 -1.70
C GLU A 21 1.45 -8.98 -2.87
N LYS A 22 1.58 -10.10 -3.59
CA LYS A 22 0.64 -10.50 -4.65
C LYS A 22 -0.79 -10.60 -4.10
N GLN A 23 -0.98 -11.26 -2.95
CA GLN A 23 -2.29 -11.37 -2.32
C GLN A 23 -2.89 -10.01 -1.94
N ILE A 24 -2.07 -9.07 -1.45
CA ILE A 24 -2.50 -7.71 -1.09
C ILE A 24 -2.97 -6.94 -2.34
N PHE A 25 -2.18 -6.97 -3.41
CA PHE A 25 -2.53 -6.26 -4.65
C PHE A 25 -3.71 -6.92 -5.36
N ASP A 26 -3.77 -8.24 -5.42
CA ASP A 26 -4.90 -8.98 -5.97
C ASP A 26 -6.19 -8.69 -5.20
N ARG A 27 -6.13 -8.63 -3.86
CA ARG A 27 -7.29 -8.26 -3.03
C ARG A 27 -7.76 -6.85 -3.37
N SER A 28 -6.84 -5.90 -3.47
CA SER A 28 -7.14 -4.51 -3.79
C SER A 28 -7.77 -4.37 -5.19
N HIS A 29 -7.22 -5.05 -6.20
CA HIS A 29 -7.78 -5.08 -7.55
C HIS A 29 -9.17 -5.74 -7.60
N LYS A 30 -9.39 -6.82 -6.85
CA LYS A 30 -10.71 -7.47 -6.75
C LYS A 30 -11.75 -6.56 -6.11
N VAL A 31 -11.38 -5.76 -5.11
CA VAL A 31 -12.27 -4.76 -4.49
C VAL A 31 -12.68 -3.69 -5.51
N ILE A 32 -11.71 -3.16 -6.27
CA ILE A 32 -11.97 -2.19 -7.35
C ILE A 32 -12.94 -2.76 -8.38
N ALA A 33 -12.67 -3.97 -8.87
CA ALA A 33 -13.53 -4.63 -9.85
C ALA A 33 -14.92 -4.94 -9.29
N HIS A 34 -15.03 -5.44 -8.06
CA HIS A 34 -16.29 -5.84 -7.44
C HIS A 34 -17.27 -4.66 -7.27
N PHE A 35 -16.75 -3.48 -6.92
CA PHE A 35 -17.56 -2.28 -6.74
C PHE A 35 -17.59 -1.37 -7.98
N ASN A 36 -17.03 -1.83 -9.11
CA ASN A 36 -16.91 -1.06 -10.35
C ASN A 36 -16.32 0.35 -10.13
N LEU A 37 -15.23 0.41 -9.37
CA LEU A 37 -14.52 1.65 -9.04
C LEU A 37 -13.57 2.01 -10.19
N GLU A 38 -13.48 3.30 -10.52
CA GLU A 38 -12.49 3.83 -11.47
C GLU A 38 -11.17 4.24 -10.78
N THR A 39 -11.01 3.88 -9.51
CA THR A 39 -9.87 4.21 -8.66
C THR A 39 -8.56 3.64 -9.18
N LYS A 40 -7.52 4.48 -9.21
CA LYS A 40 -6.15 4.05 -9.49
C LYS A 40 -5.38 3.87 -8.18
N LEU A 41 -4.70 2.73 -8.07
CA LEU A 41 -3.79 2.42 -6.98
C LEU A 41 -2.37 2.70 -7.42
N CYS A 42 -1.66 3.54 -6.67
CA CYS A 42 -0.24 3.79 -6.85
C CYS A 42 0.51 3.32 -5.60
N VAL A 43 1.32 2.27 -5.72
CA VAL A 43 2.24 1.87 -4.65
C VAL A 43 3.38 2.89 -4.59
N VAL A 44 3.63 3.44 -3.41
CA VAL A 44 4.57 4.55 -3.21
C VAL A 44 5.48 4.28 -2.02
N GLY A 45 6.33 5.26 -1.69
CA GLY A 45 7.05 5.27 -0.42
C GLY A 45 8.27 4.34 -0.36
N GLY A 46 8.61 3.95 0.88
CA GLY A 46 9.83 3.22 1.18
C GLY A 46 9.89 1.84 0.53
N TRP A 47 8.75 1.17 0.41
CA TRP A 47 8.64 -0.15 -0.20
C TRP A 47 9.13 -0.17 -1.65
N VAL A 48 8.74 0.82 -2.48
CA VAL A 48 9.16 0.87 -3.89
C VAL A 48 10.68 1.01 -3.99
N ARG A 49 11.26 1.93 -3.21
CA ARG A 49 12.71 2.12 -3.13
C ARG A 49 13.40 0.82 -2.69
N ASP A 50 12.90 0.19 -1.63
CA ASP A 50 13.55 -0.96 -1.03
C ASP A 50 13.48 -2.18 -1.97
N LYS A 51 12.37 -2.39 -2.68
CA LYS A 51 12.27 -3.40 -3.75
C LYS A 51 13.26 -3.17 -4.88
N LEU A 52 13.39 -1.94 -5.34
CA LEU A 52 14.36 -1.57 -6.38
C LEU A 52 15.81 -1.76 -5.92
N LEU A 53 16.07 -1.70 -4.61
CA LEU A 53 17.38 -1.96 -4.00
C LEU A 53 17.57 -3.42 -3.55
N GLY A 54 16.61 -4.32 -3.83
CA GLY A 54 16.68 -5.72 -3.40
C GLY A 54 16.61 -5.91 -1.87
N LYS A 55 15.97 -4.98 -1.17
CA LYS A 55 15.74 -5.03 0.28
C LYS A 55 14.30 -5.45 0.57
N GLU A 56 14.13 -6.22 1.63
CA GLU A 56 12.80 -6.57 2.13
C GLU A 56 12.18 -5.39 2.90
N CYS A 57 10.92 -5.10 2.62
CA CYS A 57 10.12 -4.11 3.31
C CYS A 57 8.68 -4.63 3.40
N TYR A 58 8.07 -4.53 4.57
CA TYR A 58 6.74 -5.06 4.83
C TYR A 58 5.66 -3.98 4.91
N ASP A 59 6.05 -2.69 4.92
CA ASP A 59 5.13 -1.57 5.01
C ASP A 59 4.85 -1.04 3.60
N ILE A 60 3.63 -1.28 3.10
CA ILE A 60 3.23 -0.93 1.73
C ILE A 60 2.31 0.28 1.78
N ASP A 61 2.81 1.41 1.29
CA ASP A 61 2.01 2.61 1.13
C ASP A 61 1.30 2.60 -0.23
N ILE A 62 -0.02 2.78 -0.22
CA ILE A 62 -0.83 2.88 -1.43
C ILE A 62 -1.53 4.25 -1.47
N ALA A 63 -1.25 5.01 -2.51
CA ALA A 63 -1.98 6.24 -2.83
C ALA A 63 -3.20 5.91 -3.70
N LEU A 64 -4.31 6.58 -3.38
CA LEU A 64 -5.59 6.51 -4.08
C LEU A 64 -5.83 7.86 -4.76
N ASP A 65 -6.31 7.85 -6.00
CA ASP A 65 -6.46 9.08 -6.79
C ASP A 65 -7.81 9.80 -6.58
N ASN A 66 -8.85 9.08 -6.17
CA ASN A 66 -10.22 9.59 -6.16
C ASN A 66 -11.03 9.29 -4.89
N MET A 67 -10.41 8.75 -3.84
CA MET A 67 -11.06 8.48 -2.56
C MET A 67 -10.08 8.50 -1.38
N LEU A 68 -10.62 8.65 -0.17
CA LEU A 68 -9.84 8.61 1.06
C LEU A 68 -9.46 7.16 1.42
N GLY A 69 -8.37 7.02 2.16
CA GLY A 69 -7.91 5.71 2.66
C GLY A 69 -8.98 5.00 3.50
N ARG A 70 -9.71 5.74 4.36
CA ARG A 70 -10.83 5.21 5.15
C ARG A 70 -11.89 4.57 4.25
N GLU A 71 -12.32 5.28 3.21
CA GLU A 71 -13.38 4.83 2.29
C GLU A 71 -12.97 3.54 1.60
N PHE A 72 -11.70 3.45 1.19
CA PHE A 72 -11.16 2.24 0.58
C PHE A 72 -11.11 1.07 1.57
N CYS A 73 -10.64 1.28 2.81
CA CYS A 73 -10.66 0.25 3.85
C CYS A 73 -12.08 -0.27 4.15
N GLU A 74 -13.07 0.62 4.20
CA GLU A 74 -14.48 0.22 4.33
C GLU A 74 -14.96 -0.63 3.15
N LYS A 75 -14.55 -0.30 1.92
CA LYS A 75 -14.85 -1.10 0.73
C LYS A 75 -14.20 -2.48 0.81
N ILE A 76 -12.96 -2.57 1.28
CA ILE A 76 -12.32 -3.87 1.49
C ILE A 76 -13.15 -4.71 2.46
N ASN A 77 -13.55 -4.16 3.62
CA ASN A 77 -14.38 -4.90 4.58
C ASN A 77 -15.73 -5.32 4.00
N LYS A 78 -16.40 -4.46 3.22
CA LYS A 78 -17.64 -4.81 2.52
C LYS A 78 -17.42 -5.97 1.52
N TYR A 79 -16.28 -6.00 0.84
CA TYR A 79 -15.90 -7.10 -0.03
C TYR A 79 -15.63 -8.40 0.74
N LEU A 80 -14.96 -8.34 1.89
CA LEU A 80 -14.75 -9.52 2.74
C LEU A 80 -16.09 -10.11 3.20
N VAL A 81 -17.02 -9.27 3.65
CA VAL A 81 -18.38 -9.70 4.03
C VAL A 81 -19.11 -10.35 2.85
N SER A 82 -19.02 -9.80 1.63
CA SER A 82 -19.67 -10.40 0.45
C SER A 82 -19.08 -11.75 0.03
N ARG A 83 -17.88 -12.07 0.53
CA ARG A 83 -17.20 -13.36 0.37
C ARG A 83 -17.36 -14.29 1.58
N SER A 84 -18.13 -13.90 2.58
CA SER A 84 -18.24 -14.60 3.88
C SER A 84 -16.89 -14.78 4.59
N GLU A 85 -15.99 -13.81 4.41
CA GLU A 85 -14.69 -13.71 5.09
C GLU A 85 -14.79 -12.73 6.28
N GLU A 86 -13.92 -12.89 7.28
CA GLU A 86 -13.87 -11.99 8.44
C GLU A 86 -13.32 -10.61 8.07
N THR A 87 -13.99 -9.55 8.53
CA THR A 87 -13.54 -8.17 8.37
C THR A 87 -12.27 -7.91 9.18
N GLN A 88 -11.44 -6.97 8.70
CA GLN A 88 -10.23 -6.56 9.41
C GLN A 88 -10.40 -5.16 10.01
N GLY A 89 -9.75 -4.92 11.14
CA GLY A 89 -9.64 -3.58 11.72
C GLY A 89 -8.74 -2.67 10.87
N PHE A 90 -9.02 -1.37 10.91
CA PHE A 90 -8.15 -0.36 10.33
C PHE A 90 -8.17 0.92 11.17
N ASP A 91 -7.03 1.59 11.24
CA ASP A 91 -6.86 2.84 11.96
C ASP A 91 -6.83 4.01 10.98
N VAL A 92 -7.49 5.11 11.33
CA VAL A 92 -7.48 6.33 10.52
C VAL A 92 -6.69 7.40 11.25
N ILE A 93 -5.59 7.82 10.64
CA ILE A 93 -4.79 8.94 11.07
C ILE A 93 -5.32 10.17 10.35
N GLN A 94 -6.04 11.00 11.10
CA GLN A 94 -6.61 12.23 10.56
C GLN A 94 -5.52 13.20 10.10
N SER A 95 -5.83 13.97 9.06
CA SER A 95 -4.94 15.00 8.55
C SER A 95 -4.57 15.97 9.67
N ASN A 96 -3.26 16.14 9.92
CA ASN A 96 -2.77 17.22 10.76
C ASN A 96 -2.61 18.48 9.89
N PRO A 97 -3.42 19.54 10.06
CA PRO A 97 -3.39 20.73 9.20
C PRO A 97 -2.01 21.42 9.14
N ASP A 98 -1.20 21.29 10.20
CA ASP A 98 0.14 21.87 10.30
C ASP A 98 1.20 21.07 9.51
N LYS A 99 0.90 19.81 9.17
CA LYS A 99 1.79 18.92 8.40
C LYS A 99 1.28 18.67 6.98
N SER A 100 -0.04 18.52 6.82
CA SER A 100 -0.71 18.30 5.55
C SER A 100 -2.16 18.75 5.64
N LYS A 101 -2.55 19.75 4.83
CA LYS A 101 -3.92 20.29 4.85
C LYS A 101 -5.01 19.30 4.41
N TYR A 102 -4.66 18.19 3.72
CA TYR A 102 -5.65 17.31 3.08
C TYR A 102 -5.28 15.82 3.04
N LEU A 103 -4.24 15.36 3.75
CA LEU A 103 -3.80 13.97 3.67
C LEU A 103 -4.32 13.18 4.88
N GLU A 104 -5.44 12.48 4.70
CA GLU A 104 -5.87 11.42 5.62
C GLU A 104 -5.12 10.12 5.24
N THR A 105 -4.59 9.41 6.23
CA THR A 105 -4.00 8.08 6.03
C THR A 105 -4.84 7.05 6.77
N ALA A 106 -5.12 5.92 6.13
CA ALA A 106 -5.68 4.75 6.79
C ALA A 106 -4.66 3.60 6.78
N ARG A 107 -4.55 2.88 7.90
CA ARG A 107 -3.67 1.73 8.06
C ARG A 107 -4.51 0.49 8.32
N MET A 108 -4.32 -0.55 7.51
CA MET A 108 -5.06 -1.81 7.60
C MET A 108 -4.11 -2.99 7.48
N SER A 109 -4.32 -4.02 8.30
CA SER A 109 -3.65 -5.32 8.13
C SER A 109 -4.59 -6.28 7.42
N LEU A 110 -4.22 -6.75 6.22
CA LEU A 110 -5.07 -7.65 5.42
C LEU A 110 -4.87 -9.12 5.73
N PHE A 111 -3.64 -9.49 6.10
CA PHE A 111 -3.25 -10.87 6.37
C PHE A 111 -2.45 -10.88 7.66
N HIS A 112 -2.98 -11.55 8.69
CA HIS A 112 -2.26 -11.78 9.93
C HIS A 112 -1.04 -12.68 9.66
N VAL A 113 0.09 -12.32 10.24
CA VAL A 113 1.30 -13.15 10.31
C VAL A 113 1.32 -13.86 11.65
#